data_AF-A0A1M3PFI0-F1
#
_entry.id   AF-A0A1M3PFI0-F1
#
_cell.length_a   1.000
_cell.length_b   1.000
_cell.length_c   1.000
_cell.angle_alpha   90.00
_cell.angle_beta   90.00
_cell.angle_gamma   90.00
#
_symmetry.space_group_name_H-M   'P 1'
#
loop_
_entity.id
_entity.type
_entity.pdbx_description
1 polymer ?
#
loop_
_entity_poly.entity_id
_entity_poly.type
_entity_poly.pdbx_seq_one_letter_code
_entity_poly.pdbx_strand_id
1 'polypeptide(L)'
;MSALFTPSDGKPRCHWCAASPDYIAYHDYEWGFPVDDDRRLFEKLSLEGFQSGLSWRTILTKRENFRTAFAGFDFCKVATFTEADVERLLKDAGIVRHRGKIEATINNARRAQELVRETGSLAAYVWSFEPRGEDAPYLASTSPASVTMSKDLKKRGWAFVGPTTVHAFMQAMGLINDHAEGCVTRTKVEQVRAGFVRPG
;
A
#
# COMPACT_ATOMS: atom_id res chain seq x y z
N MET A 1 2.50 -3.94 -25.05
CA MET A 1 1.32 -4.63 -24.47
C MET A 1 0.21 -3.60 -24.36
N SER A 2 -1.06 -3.98 -24.58
CA SER A 2 -2.19 -3.08 -24.39
C SER A 2 -2.24 -2.60 -22.93
N ALA A 3 -2.51 -1.32 -22.70
CA ALA A 3 -2.72 -0.78 -21.35
C ALA A 3 -4.05 -1.28 -20.73
N LEU A 4 -4.99 -1.70 -21.59
CA LEU A 4 -6.33 -2.14 -21.21
C LEU A 4 -6.58 -3.62 -21.54
N PHE A 5 -7.45 -4.23 -20.74
CA PHE A 5 -8.07 -5.53 -20.91
C PHE A 5 -9.59 -5.40 -20.75
N THR A 6 -10.36 -6.09 -21.58
CA THR A 6 -11.84 -6.09 -21.53
C THR A 6 -12.32 -7.51 -21.23
N PRO A 7 -12.84 -7.80 -20.02
CA PRO A 7 -13.43 -9.08 -19.68
C PRO A 7 -14.86 -9.21 -20.25
N SER A 8 -15.53 -10.32 -19.93
CA SER A 8 -16.87 -10.66 -20.44
C SER A 8 -17.97 -9.66 -20.12
N ASP A 9 -17.78 -8.78 -19.13
CA ASP A 9 -18.73 -7.71 -18.81
C ASP A 9 -18.63 -6.48 -19.71
N GLY A 10 -17.70 -6.48 -20.68
CA GLY A 10 -17.51 -5.43 -21.68
C GLY A 10 -16.86 -4.15 -21.14
N LYS A 11 -16.43 -4.11 -19.88
CA LYS A 11 -15.88 -2.90 -19.25
C LYS A 11 -14.34 -2.91 -19.31
N PRO A 12 -13.70 -1.97 -20.03
CA PRO A 12 -12.24 -1.91 -20.11
C PRO A 12 -11.63 -1.60 -18.74
N ARG A 13 -10.58 -2.33 -18.37
CA ARG A 13 -9.83 -2.22 -17.12
C ARG A 13 -8.33 -2.20 -17.37
N CYS A 14 -7.53 -1.80 -16.39
CA CYS A 14 -6.08 -1.89 -16.50
C CYS A 14 -5.63 -3.33 -16.78
N HIS A 15 -4.74 -3.53 -17.75
CA HIS A 15 -4.36 -4.87 -18.21
C HIS A 15 -3.78 -5.75 -17.10
N TRP A 16 -3.09 -5.16 -16.11
CA TRP A 16 -2.50 -5.92 -14.99
C TRP A 16 -3.54 -6.68 -14.15
N CYS A 17 -4.82 -6.26 -14.14
CA CYS A 17 -5.85 -6.94 -13.37
C CYS A 17 -6.34 -8.25 -14.02
N ALA A 18 -5.98 -8.52 -15.29
CA ALA A 18 -6.38 -9.72 -16.02
C ALA A 18 -5.80 -11.03 -15.45
N ALA A 19 -4.87 -10.94 -14.49
CA ALA A 19 -4.17 -12.09 -13.91
C ALA A 19 -5.09 -13.05 -13.12
N SER A 20 -6.22 -12.57 -12.56
CA SER A 20 -7.21 -13.39 -11.85
C SER A 20 -8.50 -12.64 -11.52
N PRO A 21 -9.61 -13.34 -11.23
CA PRO A 21 -10.85 -12.72 -10.73
C PRO A 21 -10.64 -11.85 -9.47
N ASP A 22 -9.86 -12.31 -8.50
CA ASP A 22 -9.58 -11.55 -7.26
C ASP A 22 -8.85 -10.23 -7.54
N TYR A 23 -8.04 -10.19 -8.60
CA TYR A 23 -7.38 -8.97 -9.05
C TYR A 23 -8.36 -7.94 -9.63
N ILE A 24 -9.40 -8.41 -10.34
CA ILE A 24 -10.44 -7.53 -10.87
C ILE A 24 -11.20 -6.88 -9.70
N ALA A 25 -11.55 -7.65 -8.66
CA ALA A 25 -12.21 -7.10 -7.48
C ALA A 25 -11.30 -6.08 -6.74
N TYR A 26 -10.04 -6.43 -6.51
CA TYR A 26 -9.07 -5.52 -5.91
C TYR A 26 -8.87 -4.23 -6.74
N HIS A 27 -8.80 -4.35 -8.07
CA HIS A 27 -8.71 -3.22 -8.98
C HIS A 27 -9.97 -2.34 -8.94
N ASP A 28 -11.16 -2.93 -9.00
CA ASP A 28 -12.43 -2.21 -9.15
C ASP A 28 -12.90 -1.51 -7.86
N TYR A 29 -12.50 -2.03 -6.69
CA TYR A 29 -13.05 -1.62 -5.40
C TYR A 29 -12.01 -1.15 -4.37
N GLU A 30 -10.72 -1.39 -4.59
CA GLU A 30 -9.69 -1.04 -3.59
C GLU A 30 -8.58 -0.15 -4.18
N TRP A 31 -7.97 -0.54 -5.28
CA TRP A 31 -6.77 0.12 -5.80
C TRP A 31 -7.07 1.48 -6.44
N GLY A 32 -6.34 2.50 -6.00
CA GLY A 32 -6.46 3.88 -6.51
C GLY A 32 -7.49 4.71 -5.77
N PHE A 33 -8.34 4.12 -4.94
CA PHE A 33 -9.30 4.88 -4.13
C PHE A 33 -8.59 5.55 -2.94
N PRO A 34 -8.91 6.82 -2.64
CA PRO A 34 -8.27 7.56 -1.56
C PRO A 34 -8.61 6.94 -0.19
N VAL A 35 -7.61 6.86 0.69
CA VAL A 35 -7.73 6.28 2.04
C VAL A 35 -7.16 7.25 3.07
N ASP A 36 -7.91 7.53 4.14
CA ASP A 36 -7.49 8.31 5.32
C ASP A 36 -7.44 7.50 6.63
N ASP A 37 -7.80 6.22 6.61
CA ASP A 37 -7.70 5.35 7.79
C ASP A 37 -6.24 4.95 8.06
N ASP A 38 -5.67 5.42 9.17
CA ASP A 38 -4.28 5.17 9.57
C ASP A 38 -3.91 3.68 9.61
N ARG A 39 -4.84 2.84 10.07
CA ARG A 39 -4.62 1.40 10.17
C ARG A 39 -4.53 0.75 8.78
N ARG A 40 -5.40 1.14 7.86
CA ARG A 40 -5.41 0.71 6.45
C ARG A 40 -4.14 1.16 5.74
N LEU A 41 -3.70 2.40 5.96
CA LEU A 41 -2.45 2.94 5.41
C LEU A 41 -1.24 2.13 5.94
N PHE A 42 -1.18 1.87 7.24
CA PHE A 42 -0.12 1.08 7.85
C PHE A 42 -0.11 -0.38 7.35
N GLU A 43 -1.29 -1.03 7.28
CA GLU A 43 -1.46 -2.35 6.67
C GLU A 43 -0.87 -2.37 5.26
N LYS A 44 -1.31 -1.43 4.43
CA LYS A 44 -0.94 -1.43 3.02
C LYS A 44 0.57 -1.25 2.84
N LEU A 45 1.17 -0.27 3.51
CA LEU A 45 2.62 -0.04 3.40
C LEU A 45 3.43 -1.26 3.86
N SER A 46 2.97 -1.93 4.92
CA SER A 46 3.59 -3.16 5.41
C SER A 46 3.50 -4.29 4.38
N LEU A 47 2.33 -4.49 3.76
CA LEU A 47 2.11 -5.50 2.72
C LEU A 47 2.95 -5.24 1.46
N GLU A 48 3.11 -3.98 1.05
CA GLU A 48 4.02 -3.59 -0.05
C GLU A 48 5.49 -3.92 0.31
N GLY A 49 5.89 -3.71 1.57
CA GLY A 49 7.20 -4.16 2.07
C GLY A 49 7.38 -5.68 1.97
N PHE A 50 6.33 -6.46 2.26
CA PHE A 50 6.35 -7.91 2.11
C PHE A 50 6.43 -8.37 0.65
N GLN A 51 5.94 -7.57 -0.30
CA GLN A 51 5.91 -7.91 -1.72
C GLN A 51 7.30 -7.94 -2.37
N SER A 52 8.32 -7.28 -1.82
CA SER A 52 9.68 -7.26 -2.42
C SER A 52 10.20 -8.68 -2.75
N GLY A 53 10.40 -8.98 -4.03
CA GLY A 53 10.84 -10.30 -4.53
C GLY A 53 9.71 -11.32 -4.77
N LEU A 54 8.45 -10.91 -4.71
CA LEU A 54 7.25 -11.73 -4.92
C LEU A 54 6.24 -11.02 -5.83
N SER A 55 5.26 -11.77 -6.32
CA SER A 55 4.09 -11.16 -6.97
C SER A 55 3.16 -10.53 -5.93
N TRP A 56 2.48 -9.42 -6.27
CA TRP A 56 1.42 -8.86 -5.42
C TRP A 56 0.31 -9.89 -5.14
N ARG A 57 0.10 -10.87 -6.04
CA ARG A 57 -0.93 -11.92 -5.89
C ARG A 57 -0.63 -12.80 -4.70
N THR A 58 0.64 -13.15 -4.51
CA THR A 58 1.09 -13.89 -3.34
C THR A 58 0.71 -13.17 -2.05
N ILE A 59 0.82 -11.85 -2.01
CA ILE A 59 0.47 -11.04 -0.85
C ILE A 59 -1.06 -10.92 -0.70
N LEU A 60 -1.77 -10.63 -1.79
CA LEU A 60 -3.22 -10.47 -1.78
C LEU A 60 -3.94 -11.74 -1.31
N THR A 61 -3.55 -12.91 -1.80
CA THR A 61 -4.12 -14.21 -1.37
C THR A 61 -3.82 -14.52 0.10
N LYS A 62 -2.74 -13.97 0.67
CA LYS A 62 -2.35 -14.16 2.07
C LYS A 62 -2.85 -13.04 2.99
N ARG A 63 -3.57 -12.04 2.47
CA ARG A 63 -3.91 -10.81 3.21
C ARG A 63 -4.63 -11.05 4.53
N GLU A 64 -5.62 -11.94 4.56
CA GLU A 64 -6.35 -12.23 5.80
C GLU A 64 -5.48 -12.97 6.83
N ASN A 65 -4.54 -13.81 6.38
CA ASN A 65 -3.56 -14.44 7.26
C ASN A 65 -2.62 -13.38 7.85
N PHE A 66 -2.15 -12.43 7.03
CA PHE A 66 -1.35 -11.29 7.50
C PHE A 66 -2.10 -10.46 8.54
N ARG A 67 -3.37 -10.14 8.29
CA ARG A 67 -4.21 -9.45 9.27
C ARG A 67 -4.28 -10.24 10.57
N THR A 68 -4.60 -11.53 10.53
CA THR A 68 -4.65 -12.36 11.74
C THR A 68 -3.30 -12.37 12.47
N ALA A 69 -2.20 -12.58 11.74
CA ALA A 69 -0.85 -12.68 12.26
C ALA A 69 -0.35 -11.38 12.94
N PHE A 70 -0.72 -10.22 12.38
CA PHE A 70 -0.31 -8.89 12.84
C PHE A 70 -1.42 -8.13 13.57
N ALA A 71 -2.34 -8.82 14.26
CA ALA A 71 -3.42 -8.20 15.06
C ALA A 71 -4.27 -7.16 14.26
N GLY A 72 -4.53 -7.50 13.00
CA GLY A 72 -5.16 -6.71 11.97
C GLY A 72 -4.42 -5.42 11.64
N PHE A 73 -3.09 -5.36 11.81
CA PHE A 73 -2.27 -4.17 11.58
C PHE A 73 -2.63 -2.97 12.46
N ASP A 74 -3.21 -3.21 13.64
CA ASP A 74 -3.25 -2.19 14.69
C ASP A 74 -1.83 -1.89 15.15
N PHE A 75 -1.23 -0.80 14.65
CA PHE A 75 0.20 -0.50 14.90
C PHE A 75 0.48 -0.26 16.38
N CYS A 76 -0.51 0.09 17.21
CA CYS A 76 -0.32 0.16 18.66
C CYS A 76 -0.10 -1.23 19.28
N LYS A 77 -0.80 -2.26 18.78
CA LYS A 77 -0.60 -3.66 19.22
C LYS A 77 0.65 -4.27 18.59
N VAL A 78 0.89 -4.03 17.31
CA VAL A 78 2.07 -4.58 16.62
C VAL A 78 3.37 -4.03 17.20
N ALA A 79 3.39 -2.77 17.64
CA ALA A 79 4.55 -2.16 18.29
C ALA A 79 5.01 -2.90 19.57
N THR A 80 4.09 -3.58 20.26
CA THR A 80 4.37 -4.35 21.48
C THR A 80 4.86 -5.77 21.21
N PHE A 81 4.91 -6.21 19.94
CA PHE A 81 5.41 -7.55 19.61
C PHE A 81 6.87 -7.71 20.02
N THR A 82 7.18 -8.89 20.52
CA THR A 82 8.48 -9.27 21.09
C THR A 82 9.22 -10.26 20.19
N GLU A 83 10.43 -10.68 20.58
CA GLU A 83 11.15 -11.74 19.89
C GLU A 83 10.36 -13.06 19.83
N ALA A 84 9.57 -13.36 20.87
CA ALA A 84 8.71 -14.54 20.88
C ALA A 84 7.62 -14.46 19.78
N ASP A 85 7.12 -13.26 19.48
CA ASP A 85 6.19 -13.05 18.37
C ASP A 85 6.87 -13.22 17.02
N VAL A 86 8.11 -12.75 16.86
CA VAL A 86 8.90 -12.97 15.64
C VAL A 86 9.06 -14.47 15.38
N GLU A 87 9.46 -15.24 16.41
CA GLU A 87 9.61 -16.69 16.33
C GLU A 87 8.30 -17.42 16.04
N ARG A 88 7.18 -16.97 16.62
CA ARG A 88 5.83 -17.46 16.30
C ARG A 88 5.49 -17.21 14.83
N LEU A 89 5.70 -16.00 14.34
CA LEU A 89 5.38 -15.59 12.97
C LEU A 89 6.26 -16.30 11.93
N LEU A 90 7.52 -16.60 12.26
CA LEU A 90 8.41 -17.38 11.40
C LEU A 90 7.93 -18.82 11.19
N LYS A 91 7.05 -19.35 12.06
CA LYS A 91 6.46 -20.68 11.93
C LYS A 91 5.12 -20.66 11.18
N ASP A 92 4.53 -19.48 10.96
CA ASP A 92 3.23 -19.35 10.31
C ASP A 92 3.35 -19.47 8.77
N ALA A 93 2.88 -20.60 8.23
CA ALA A 93 2.86 -20.86 6.78
C ALA A 93 1.80 -20.02 6.03
N GLY A 94 0.86 -19.40 6.75
CA GLY A 94 -0.16 -18.51 6.23
C GLY A 94 0.41 -17.21 5.66
N ILE A 95 1.56 -16.74 6.16
CA ILE A 95 2.23 -15.50 5.74
C ILE A 95 3.53 -15.76 4.95
N VAL A 96 4.30 -14.70 4.68
CA VAL A 96 5.67 -14.79 4.14
C VAL A 96 6.65 -14.85 5.32
N ARG A 97 7.27 -16.02 5.51
CA ARG A 97 8.20 -16.33 6.62
C ARG A 97 9.59 -15.74 6.38
N HIS A 98 9.69 -14.42 6.44
CA HIS A 98 10.95 -13.69 6.25
C HIS A 98 11.24 -12.81 7.47
N ARG A 99 12.22 -13.20 8.28
CA ARG A 99 12.55 -12.56 9.56
C ARG A 99 12.69 -11.04 9.45
N GLY A 100 13.51 -10.55 8.53
CA GLY A 100 13.72 -9.10 8.37
C GLY A 100 12.46 -8.30 7.98
N LYS A 101 11.46 -8.92 7.32
CA LYS A 101 10.21 -8.23 6.93
C LYS A 101 9.22 -8.20 8.10
N ILE A 102 9.20 -9.27 8.90
CA ILE A 102 8.45 -9.34 10.16
C ILE A 102 8.98 -8.31 11.14
N GLU A 103 10.29 -8.31 11.40
CA GLU A 103 10.95 -7.34 12.28
C GLU A 103 10.77 -5.90 11.78
N ALA A 104 10.87 -5.67 10.47
CA ALA A 104 10.59 -4.38 9.88
C ALA A 104 9.16 -3.90 10.15
N THR A 105 8.16 -4.78 10.03
CA THR A 105 6.76 -4.43 10.32
C THR A 105 6.58 -4.03 11.79
N ILE A 106 7.22 -4.74 12.71
CA ILE A 106 7.20 -4.42 14.15
C ILE A 106 7.91 -3.09 14.43
N ASN A 107 9.09 -2.86 13.83
CA ASN A 107 9.79 -1.58 13.93
C ASN A 107 8.94 -0.42 13.36
N ASN A 108 8.38 -0.61 12.17
CA ASN A 108 7.56 0.38 11.49
C ASN A 108 6.31 0.73 12.31
N ALA A 109 5.73 -0.22 13.05
CA ALA A 109 4.63 0.06 13.98
C ALA A 109 5.03 1.03 15.09
N ARG A 110 6.25 0.90 15.65
CA ARG A 110 6.79 1.85 16.64
C ARG A 110 7.04 3.23 16.03
N ARG A 111 7.60 3.26 14.81
CA ARG A 111 7.81 4.51 14.05
C ARG A 111 6.49 5.18 13.66
N ALA A 112 5.43 4.41 13.42
CA ALA A 112 4.10 4.94 13.18
C ALA A 112 3.54 5.69 14.40
N GLN A 113 3.70 5.13 15.61
CA GLN A 113 3.29 5.82 16.84
C GLN A 113 4.02 7.16 17.05
N GLU A 114 5.32 7.20 16.74
CA GLU A 114 6.11 8.44 16.76
C GLU A 114 5.59 9.45 15.73
N LEU A 115 5.36 8.99 14.50
CA LEU A 115 4.91 9.85 13.41
C LEU A 115 3.52 10.43 13.66
N VAL A 116 2.58 9.63 14.19
CA VAL A 116 1.25 10.09 14.60
C VAL A 116 1.33 11.17 15.68
N ARG A 117 2.25 11.04 16.66
CA ARG A 117 2.45 12.09 17.68
C ARG A 117 2.94 13.41 17.08
N GLU A 118 3.75 13.35 16.02
CA GLU A 118 4.30 14.54 15.36
C GLU A 118 3.32 15.19 14.37
N THR A 119 2.52 14.38 13.68
CA THR A 119 1.74 14.81 12.51
C THR A 119 0.22 14.70 12.72
N GLY A 120 -0.22 14.27 13.90
CA GLY A 120 -1.63 14.06 14.23
C GLY A 120 -2.18 12.71 13.74
N SER A 121 -1.81 12.27 12.54
CA SER A 121 -2.21 10.98 11.96
C SER A 121 -1.23 10.50 10.89
N LEU A 122 -1.18 9.19 10.62
CA LEU A 122 -0.44 8.67 9.47
C LEU A 122 -1.00 9.23 8.17
N ALA A 123 -2.32 9.41 8.09
CA ALA A 123 -2.99 9.93 6.93
C ALA A 123 -2.56 11.37 6.60
N ALA A 124 -2.49 12.26 7.59
CA ALA A 124 -2.00 13.63 7.40
C ALA A 124 -0.56 13.64 6.88
N TYR A 125 0.31 12.80 7.44
CA TYR A 125 1.67 12.62 6.94
C TYR A 125 1.69 12.13 5.49
N VAL A 126 0.99 11.04 5.20
CA VAL A 126 0.98 10.39 3.87
C VAL A 126 0.47 11.36 2.81
N TRP A 127 -0.68 12.01 3.05
CA TRP A 127 -1.31 12.93 2.10
C TRP A 127 -0.53 14.24 1.90
N SER A 128 0.37 14.60 2.81
CA SER A 128 1.31 15.71 2.59
C SER A 128 2.26 15.50 1.41
N PHE A 129 2.45 14.24 0.97
CA PHE A 129 3.26 13.87 -0.20
C PHE A 129 2.44 13.68 -1.49
N GLU A 130 1.14 14.03 -1.50
CA GLU A 130 0.35 13.99 -2.72
C GLU A 130 1.01 14.84 -3.83
N PRO A 131 1.27 14.29 -5.03
CA PRO A 131 1.87 15.05 -6.12
C PRO A 131 1.00 16.24 -6.54
N ARG A 132 1.61 17.41 -6.77
CA ARG A 132 0.92 18.66 -7.13
C ARG A 132 1.04 19.03 -8.62
N GLY A 133 1.04 18.03 -9.50
CA GLY A 133 1.14 18.22 -10.97
C GLY A 133 2.40 17.65 -11.62
N GLU A 134 3.20 16.87 -10.89
CA GLU A 134 4.26 16.04 -11.47
C GLU A 134 3.70 14.67 -11.81
N ASP A 135 3.19 14.51 -13.02
CA ASP A 135 2.72 13.21 -13.50
C ASP A 135 3.93 12.33 -13.81
N ALA A 136 4.04 11.21 -13.07
CA ALA A 136 4.92 10.13 -13.49
C ALA A 136 4.31 9.48 -14.76
N PRO A 137 5.13 9.00 -15.71
CA PRO A 137 4.62 8.24 -16.84
C PRO A 137 3.75 7.07 -16.37
N TYR A 138 2.71 6.73 -17.13
CA TYR A 138 1.88 5.56 -16.85
C TYR A 138 2.75 4.30 -16.67
N LEU A 139 2.55 3.58 -15.55
CA LEU A 139 3.35 2.41 -15.12
C LEU A 139 4.79 2.72 -14.70
N ALA A 140 5.12 3.96 -14.35
CA ALA A 140 6.37 4.25 -13.66
C ALA A 140 6.49 3.39 -12.39
N SER A 141 7.70 2.93 -12.08
CA SER A 141 7.98 2.18 -10.87
C SER A 141 8.32 3.08 -9.68
N THR A 142 8.57 4.37 -9.93
CA THR A 142 8.87 5.40 -8.93
C THR A 142 8.41 6.77 -9.43
N SER A 143 8.30 7.73 -8.52
CA SER A 143 8.00 9.14 -8.82
C SER A 143 8.85 10.05 -7.93
N PRO A 144 9.02 11.34 -8.23
CA PRO A 144 9.69 12.28 -7.34
C PRO A 144 9.08 12.30 -5.93
N ALA A 145 7.74 12.24 -5.84
CA ALA A 145 7.04 12.15 -4.57
C ALA A 145 7.35 10.86 -3.80
N SER A 146 7.37 9.70 -4.47
CA SER A 146 7.69 8.43 -3.81
C SER A 146 9.15 8.34 -3.37
N VAL A 147 10.09 8.94 -4.12
CA VAL A 147 11.49 9.07 -3.71
C VAL A 147 11.60 9.93 -2.46
N THR A 148 10.88 11.06 -2.44
CA THR A 148 10.89 12.01 -1.31
C THR A 148 10.34 11.37 -0.05
N MET A 149 9.14 10.76 -0.13
CA MET A 149 8.53 10.06 1.00
C MET A 149 9.37 8.86 1.46
N SER A 150 9.92 8.07 0.54
CA SER A 150 10.83 6.96 0.88
C SER A 150 12.07 7.43 1.65
N LYS A 151 12.69 8.53 1.21
CA LYS A 151 13.86 9.11 1.88
C LYS A 151 13.52 9.60 3.28
N ASP A 152 12.37 10.25 3.45
CA ASP A 152 11.91 10.75 4.74
C ASP A 152 11.57 9.61 5.72
N LEU A 153 10.79 8.61 5.28
CA LEU A 153 10.50 7.42 6.08
C LEU A 153 11.79 6.69 6.53
N LYS A 154 12.76 6.51 5.62
CA LYS A 154 14.06 5.91 5.96
C LYS A 154 14.83 6.74 6.98
N LYS A 155 14.84 8.07 6.85
CA LYS A 155 15.47 8.98 7.82
C LYS A 155 14.82 8.84 9.20
N ARG A 156 13.51 8.56 9.25
CA ARG A 156 12.74 8.26 10.46
C ARG A 156 12.90 6.82 10.95
N GLY A 157 13.78 6.03 10.35
CA GLY A 157 14.07 4.66 10.78
C GLY A 157 13.05 3.61 10.34
N TRP A 158 12.16 3.90 9.38
CA TRP A 158 11.34 2.88 8.76
C TRP A 158 12.17 1.95 7.86
N ALA A 159 11.80 0.68 7.80
CA ALA A 159 12.46 -0.35 7.02
C ALA A 159 11.53 -0.91 5.92
N PHE A 160 12.12 -1.46 4.84
CA PHE A 160 11.41 -1.99 3.67
C PHE A 160 10.50 -0.98 2.95
N VAL A 161 10.85 0.31 3.01
CA VAL A 161 10.12 1.43 2.40
C VAL A 161 10.91 2.05 1.24
N GLY A 162 11.35 1.24 0.28
CA GLY A 162 12.07 1.74 -0.91
C GLY A 162 11.18 2.59 -1.83
N PRO A 163 11.74 3.42 -2.74
CA PRO A 163 10.93 4.30 -3.60
C PRO A 163 9.90 3.56 -4.46
N THR A 164 10.21 2.33 -4.89
CA THR A 164 9.27 1.48 -5.63
C THR A 164 8.13 0.97 -4.77
N THR A 165 8.44 0.49 -3.56
CA THR A 165 7.44 0.10 -2.56
C THR A 165 6.51 1.26 -2.21
N VAL A 166 7.09 2.45 -2.00
CA VAL A 166 6.33 3.66 -1.67
C VAL A 166 5.48 4.11 -2.86
N HIS A 167 5.97 4.00 -4.09
CA HIS A 167 5.17 4.35 -5.26
C HIS A 167 3.95 3.43 -5.42
N ALA A 168 4.15 2.11 -5.28
CA ALA A 168 3.05 1.14 -5.30
C ALA A 168 2.02 1.41 -4.18
N PHE A 169 2.50 1.79 -2.99
CA PHE A 169 1.65 2.24 -1.89
C PHE A 169 0.84 3.49 -2.24
N MET A 170 1.48 4.52 -2.81
CA MET A 170 0.83 5.78 -3.21
C MET A 170 -0.25 5.54 -4.27
N GLN A 171 0.04 4.70 -5.27
CA GLN A 171 -0.94 4.29 -6.27
C GLN A 171 -2.11 3.57 -5.61
N ALA A 172 -1.83 2.58 -4.75
CA ALA A 172 -2.87 1.74 -4.20
C ALA A 172 -3.78 2.46 -3.20
N MET A 173 -3.24 3.39 -2.40
CA MET A 173 -3.99 4.22 -1.45
C MET A 173 -4.55 5.50 -2.08
N GLY A 174 -4.44 5.61 -3.40
CA GLY A 174 -5.11 6.63 -4.17
C GLY A 174 -4.55 8.02 -3.96
N LEU A 175 -3.27 8.18 -3.60
CA LEU A 175 -2.56 9.47 -3.69
C LEU A 175 -2.30 9.82 -5.16
N ILE A 176 -2.12 8.77 -5.98
CA ILE A 176 -1.92 8.85 -7.42
C ILE A 176 -3.00 8.00 -8.08
N ASN A 177 -3.68 8.53 -9.09
CA ASN A 177 -4.60 7.74 -9.90
C ASN A 177 -3.91 7.26 -11.18
N ASP A 178 -3.26 6.10 -11.09
CA ASP A 178 -2.55 5.48 -12.21
C ASP A 178 -3.38 4.43 -12.95
N HIS A 179 -4.71 4.48 -12.85
CA HIS A 179 -5.55 3.70 -13.75
C HIS A 179 -5.31 4.15 -15.19
N ALA A 180 -5.17 3.21 -16.13
CA ALA A 180 -4.95 3.52 -17.55
C ALA A 180 -6.03 4.46 -18.10
N GLU A 181 -5.67 5.29 -19.08
CA GLU A 181 -6.68 6.02 -19.86
C GLU A 181 -7.67 5.02 -20.48
N GLY A 182 -8.97 5.34 -20.39
CA GLY A 182 -10.05 4.45 -20.81
C GLY A 182 -10.41 3.32 -19.84
N CYS A 183 -9.71 3.17 -18.71
CA CYS A 183 -10.12 2.25 -17.64
C CYS A 183 -11.41 2.75 -16.96
N VAL A 184 -12.43 1.88 -16.84
CA VAL A 184 -13.71 2.21 -16.19
C VAL A 184 -13.58 2.66 -14.74
N THR A 185 -12.52 2.22 -14.05
CA THR A 185 -12.26 2.55 -12.64
C THR A 185 -11.54 3.89 -12.51
N ARG A 186 -10.84 4.36 -13.54
CA ARG A 186 -10.14 5.66 -13.52
C ARG A 186 -11.10 6.80 -13.17
N THR A 187 -12.21 6.90 -13.90
CA THR A 187 -13.22 7.95 -13.69
C THR A 187 -13.89 7.86 -12.33
N LYS A 188 -14.15 6.64 -11.83
CA LYS A 188 -14.70 6.46 -10.48
C LYS A 188 -13.74 6.98 -9.41
N VAL A 189 -12.46 6.65 -9.54
CA VAL A 189 -11.41 7.13 -8.63
C VAL A 189 -11.27 8.65 -8.72
N GLU A 190 -11.30 9.25 -9.91
CA GLU A 190 -11.26 10.73 -10.07
C GLU A 190 -12.44 11.41 -9.35
N GLN A 191 -13.65 10.86 -9.49
CA GLN A 191 -14.84 11.38 -8.82
C GLN A 191 -14.72 11.30 -7.29
N VAL A 192 -14.28 10.17 -6.74
CA VAL A 192 -14.09 10.02 -5.29
C VAL A 192 -12.97 10.94 -4.80
N ARG A 193 -11.85 11.04 -5.54
CA ARG A 193 -10.74 11.96 -5.22
C ARG A 193 -11.15 13.43 -5.26
N ALA A 194 -12.08 13.84 -6.12
CA ALA A 194 -12.56 15.22 -6.18
C ALA A 194 -13.37 15.61 -4.92
N GLY A 195 -14.12 14.66 -4.34
CA GLY A 195 -14.85 14.86 -3.09
C GLY A 195 -14.07 14.54 -1.81
N PHE A 196 -12.87 13.98 -1.93
CA PHE A 196 -12.07 13.53 -0.80
C PHE A 196 -11.40 14.72 -0.09
N VAL A 197 -11.70 14.88 1.21
CA VAL A 197 -11.06 15.88 2.07
C VAL A 197 -9.72 15.33 2.52
N ARG A 198 -8.63 15.98 2.13
CA ARG A 198 -7.28 15.55 2.53
C ARG A 198 -7.14 15.71 4.05
N PRO A 199 -6.63 14.70 4.78
CA PRO A 199 -6.30 14.83 6.19
C PRO A 199 -5.26 15.94 6.41
N GLY A 200 -5.48 16.75 7.45
CA GLY A 200 -4.66 17.91 7.80
C GLY A 200 -3.90 17.73 9.10
#